data_AF-A0A951JI46-F1
#
_entry.id   AF-A0A951JI46-F1
#
_cell.length_a   1.000
_cell.length_b   1.000
_cell.length_c   1.000
_cell.angle_alpha   90.00
_cell.angle_beta   90.00
_cell.angle_gamma   90.00
#
_symmetry.space_group_name_H-M   'P 1'
#
loop_
_entity.id
_entity.type
_entity.pdbx_description
1 polymer ?
#
loop_
_entity_poly.entity_id
_entity_poly.type
_entity_poly.pdbx_seq_one_letter_code
_entity_poly.pdbx_strand_id
1 'polypeptide(L)'
;TLRRLQEQNPGHAFGLKLLAKVYERLDEWRNLEELIPRLRKTNVMKPEELERMETRALQEAFKRASKDGVDALDATWKNTPRRLRRNRDIVRAYAAELLRNNAPDRAENVLRDALKSQWDDRLALMYGDVRSSQPEKQLGRVESWLKDHGDSAALLYTAGHLCAVNKLWGKARSYLETSARLQPHPQTYRRLGQLLQELGQPEAAMLAFRKGLELCPESKG
;
A
#
# COMPACT_ATOMS: atom_id res chain seq x y z
N THR A 1 -2.45 37.93 4.69
CA THR A 1 -3.66 38.27 5.49
C THR A 1 -4.00 37.24 6.56
N LEU A 2 -3.54 35.98 6.49
CA LEU A 2 -3.66 35.01 7.59
C LEU A 2 -2.54 35.09 8.65
N ARG A 3 -1.28 35.38 8.24
CA ARG A 3 -0.16 35.57 9.19
C ARG A 3 -0.40 36.71 10.21
N ARG A 4 -0.97 37.84 9.78
CA ARG A 4 -1.36 38.96 10.66
C ARG A 4 -2.40 38.58 11.73
N LEU A 5 -3.31 37.66 11.41
CA LEU A 5 -4.33 37.20 12.36
C LEU A 5 -3.72 36.27 13.43
N GLN A 6 -2.60 35.60 13.08
CA GLN A 6 -1.80 34.78 13.99
C GLN A 6 -0.91 35.63 14.91
N GLU A 7 -0.41 36.76 14.43
CA GLU A 7 0.31 37.77 15.25
C GLU A 7 -0.62 38.41 16.30
N GLN A 8 -1.90 38.59 15.97
CA GLN A 8 -2.88 39.21 16.88
C GLN A 8 -3.51 38.22 17.87
N ASN A 9 -3.59 36.91 17.55
CA ASN A 9 -4.15 35.89 18.45
C ASN A 9 -3.46 34.52 18.27
N PRO A 10 -2.24 34.31 18.81
CA PRO A 10 -1.35 33.18 18.52
C PRO A 10 -1.86 31.78 18.92
N GLY A 11 -3.00 31.69 19.61
CA GLY A 11 -3.56 30.46 20.17
C GLY A 11 -5.03 30.20 19.81
N HIS A 12 -5.65 30.99 18.92
CA HIS A 12 -7.07 30.77 18.63
C HIS A 12 -7.26 29.49 17.81
N ALA A 13 -7.94 28.52 18.41
CA ALA A 13 -8.15 27.17 17.90
C ALA A 13 -8.60 27.12 16.43
N PHE A 14 -9.50 28.03 16.08
CA PHE A 14 -10.05 28.17 14.74
C PHE A 14 -9.01 28.64 13.70
N GLY A 15 -8.09 29.53 14.09
CA GLY A 15 -7.03 30.04 13.21
C GLY A 15 -6.02 28.95 12.86
N LEU A 16 -5.64 28.09 13.82
CA LEU A 16 -4.76 26.95 13.55
C LEU A 16 -5.42 25.95 12.61
N LYS A 17 -6.71 25.64 12.81
CA LYS A 17 -7.47 24.77 11.92
C LYS A 17 -7.54 25.31 10.49
N LEU A 18 -7.84 26.60 10.32
CA LEU A 18 -7.92 27.21 9.00
C LEU A 18 -6.56 27.24 8.31
N LEU A 19 -5.50 27.57 9.04
CA LEU A 19 -4.13 27.57 8.52
C LEU A 19 -3.71 26.17 8.03
N ALA A 20 -4.04 25.12 8.79
CA ALA A 20 -3.75 23.75 8.39
C ALA A 20 -4.44 23.37 7.07
N LYS A 21 -5.72 23.76 6.91
CA LYS A 21 -6.46 23.54 5.66
C LYS A 21 -5.90 24.32 4.48
N VAL A 22 -5.36 25.52 4.73
CA VAL A 22 -4.70 26.32 3.71
C VAL A 22 -3.39 25.66 3.29
N TYR A 23 -2.55 25.24 4.24
CA TYR A 23 -1.32 24.51 3.92
C TYR A 23 -1.58 23.22 3.15
N GLU A 24 -2.61 22.47 3.53
CA GLU A 24 -3.01 21.27 2.79
C GLU A 24 -3.48 21.58 1.36
N ARG A 25 -4.15 22.71 1.13
CA ARG A 25 -4.62 23.11 -0.22
C ARG A 25 -3.52 23.68 -1.10
N LEU A 26 -2.50 24.26 -0.51
CA LEU A 26 -1.36 24.85 -1.20
C LEU A 26 -0.17 23.89 -1.32
N ASP A 27 -0.35 22.62 -0.94
CA ASP A 27 0.70 21.60 -0.89
C ASP A 27 1.94 22.05 -0.08
N GLU A 28 1.73 22.91 0.92
CA GLU A 28 2.77 23.39 1.84
C GLU A 28 3.02 22.36 2.96
N TRP A 29 3.43 21.15 2.57
CA TRP A 29 3.54 19.99 3.46
C TRP A 29 4.48 20.21 4.64
N ARG A 30 5.62 20.88 4.45
CA ARG A 30 6.57 21.16 5.54
C ARG A 30 5.94 22.02 6.64
N ASN A 31 5.20 23.06 6.25
CA ASN A 31 4.51 23.93 7.20
C ASN A 31 3.38 23.18 7.91
N LEU A 32 2.72 22.25 7.20
CA LEU A 32 1.69 21.39 7.78
C LEU A 32 2.29 20.40 8.81
N GLU A 33 3.43 19.78 8.50
CA GLU A 33 4.17 18.88 9.39
C GLU A 33 4.53 19.57 10.71
N GLU A 34 5.03 20.81 10.66
CA GLU A 34 5.36 21.60 11.86
C GLU A 34 4.11 22.00 12.68
N LEU A 35 2.97 22.17 12.02
CA LEU A 35 1.72 22.59 12.66
C LEU A 35 0.97 21.44 13.34
N ILE A 36 1.11 20.20 12.84
CA ILE A 36 0.41 19.00 13.36
C ILE A 36 0.57 18.79 14.87
N PRO A 37 1.77 18.87 15.48
CA PRO A 37 1.94 18.74 16.92
C PRO A 37 1.13 19.78 17.71
N ARG A 38 1.04 21.02 17.20
CA ARG A 38 0.25 22.10 17.83
C ARG A 38 -1.24 21.83 17.71
N LEU A 39 -1.72 21.37 16.56
CA LEU A 39 -3.13 20.98 16.36
C LEU A 39 -3.54 19.85 17.30
N ARG A 40 -2.64 18.88 17.52
CA ARG A 40 -2.85 17.77 18.45
C ARG A 40 -2.97 18.24 19.89
N LYS A 41 -2.10 19.15 20.34
CA LYS A 41 -2.11 19.68 21.71
C LYS A 41 -3.35 20.53 22.02
N THR A 42 -3.85 21.25 21.01
CA THR A 42 -4.96 22.20 21.17
C THR A 42 -6.34 21.56 20.97
N ASN A 43 -6.40 20.31 20.49
CA ASN A 43 -7.63 19.53 20.27
C ASN A 43 -8.72 20.26 19.46
N VAL A 44 -8.28 21.04 18.47
CA VAL A 44 -9.13 21.97 17.70
C VAL A 44 -9.84 21.31 16.53
N MET A 45 -9.50 20.05 16.25
CA MET A 45 -10.08 19.24 15.20
C MET A 45 -10.42 17.86 15.76
N LYS A 46 -11.36 17.19 15.10
CA LYS A 46 -11.67 15.81 15.42
C LYS A 46 -10.41 14.94 15.22
N PRO A 47 -10.15 13.95 16.09
CA PRO A 47 -8.98 13.08 15.97
C PRO A 47 -8.82 12.45 14.59
N GLU A 48 -9.92 12.06 13.95
CA GLU A 48 -9.92 11.44 12.61
C GLU A 48 -9.53 12.44 11.52
N GLU A 49 -9.98 13.71 11.63
CA GLU A 49 -9.62 14.77 10.68
C GLU A 49 -8.12 15.06 10.77
N LEU A 50 -7.57 15.12 11.99
CA LEU A 50 -6.15 15.33 12.21
C LEU A 50 -5.30 14.14 11.76
N GLU A 51 -5.73 12.91 12.02
CA GLU A 51 -5.00 11.72 11.58
C GLU A 51 -4.96 11.58 10.05
N ARG A 52 -6.06 11.90 9.34
CA ARG A 52 -6.04 11.93 7.87
C ARG A 52 -5.05 12.95 7.33
N MET A 53 -5.06 14.15 7.91
CA MET A 53 -4.17 15.23 7.51
C MET A 53 -2.70 14.86 7.75
N GLU A 54 -2.41 14.27 8.91
CA GLU A 54 -1.06 13.79 9.24
C GLU A 54 -0.63 12.62 8.37
N THR A 55 -1.54 11.72 8.04
CA THR A 55 -1.29 10.61 7.11
C THR A 55 -0.88 11.15 5.74
N ARG A 56 -1.62 12.13 5.22
CA ARG A 56 -1.33 12.76 3.93
C ARG A 56 0.00 13.51 3.94
N ALA A 57 0.25 14.31 4.97
CA ALA A 57 1.53 15.02 5.14
C ALA A 57 2.72 14.04 5.14
N LEU A 58 2.58 12.92 5.85
CA LEU A 58 3.62 11.90 5.91
C LEU A 58 3.82 11.15 4.57
N GLN A 59 2.76 10.87 3.83
CA GLN A 59 2.87 10.31 2.48
C GLN A 59 3.67 11.22 1.54
N GLU A 60 3.43 12.52 1.61
CA GLU A 60 4.18 13.52 0.84
C GLU A 60 5.61 13.68 1.35
N ALA A 61 5.85 13.56 2.66
CA ALA A 61 7.18 13.50 3.22
C ALA A 61 7.98 12.28 2.71
N PHE A 62 7.36 11.11 2.60
CA PHE A 62 8.00 9.94 1.97
C PHE A 62 8.32 10.17 0.51
N LYS A 63 7.37 10.69 -0.30
CA LYS A 63 7.64 11.02 -1.72
C LYS A 63 8.77 12.02 -1.87
N ARG A 64 8.86 13.00 -0.97
CA ARG A 64 9.94 13.98 -0.93
C ARG A 64 11.28 13.31 -0.60
N ALA A 65 11.34 12.58 0.50
CA ALA A 65 12.56 11.88 0.94
C ALA A 65 13.02 10.81 -0.06
N SER A 66 12.08 10.15 -0.74
CA SER A 66 12.30 9.21 -1.83
C SER A 66 13.14 9.81 -2.97
N LYS A 67 13.01 11.12 -3.24
CA LYS A 67 13.85 11.81 -4.25
C LYS A 67 15.30 11.98 -3.79
N ASP A 68 15.52 12.04 -2.48
CA ASP A 68 16.85 12.17 -1.88
C ASP A 68 17.51 10.79 -1.64
N GLY A 69 16.79 9.69 -1.95
CA GLY A 69 17.27 8.31 -1.90
C GLY A 69 16.73 7.50 -0.72
N VAL A 70 17.04 6.20 -0.75
CA VAL A 70 16.50 5.21 0.20
C VAL A 70 16.87 5.49 1.65
N ASP A 71 18.04 6.08 1.92
CA ASP A 71 18.48 6.36 3.29
C ASP A 71 17.74 7.55 3.92
N ALA A 72 17.42 8.59 3.13
CA ALA A 72 16.56 9.69 3.55
C ALA A 72 15.12 9.20 3.81
N LEU A 73 14.64 8.29 2.96
CA LEU A 73 13.35 7.64 3.12
C LEU A 73 13.28 6.82 4.42
N ASP A 74 14.33 6.05 4.74
CA ASP A 74 14.42 5.30 6.00
C ASP A 74 14.54 6.20 7.22
N ALA A 75 15.25 7.33 7.13
CA ALA A 75 15.29 8.32 8.20
C ALA A 75 13.89 8.88 8.50
N THR A 76 13.11 9.18 7.45
CA THR A 76 11.72 9.64 7.57
C THR A 76 10.82 8.58 8.22
N TRP A 77 10.98 7.31 7.83
CA TRP A 77 10.26 6.19 8.45
C TRP A 77 10.60 6.01 9.93
N LYS A 78 11.89 6.08 10.29
CA LYS A 78 12.34 5.96 11.69
C LYS A 78 11.77 7.06 12.58
N ASN A 79 11.68 8.28 12.05
CA ASN A 79 11.11 9.45 12.74
C ASN A 79 9.57 9.45 12.79
N THR A 80 8.91 8.56 12.04
CA THR A 80 7.46 8.45 12.06
C THR A 80 6.98 7.98 13.45
N PRO A 81 5.94 8.60 14.04
CA PRO A 81 5.33 8.14 15.29
C PRO A 81 4.92 6.67 15.25
N ARG A 82 5.17 5.92 16.34
CA ARG A 82 4.87 4.48 16.42
C ARG A 82 3.42 4.13 16.07
N ARG A 83 2.45 4.98 16.45
CA ARG A 83 1.03 4.79 16.09
C ARG A 83 0.78 4.81 14.58
N LEU A 84 1.48 5.67 13.85
CA LEU A 84 1.33 5.81 12.40
C LEU A 84 2.09 4.73 11.66
N ARG A 85 3.21 4.22 12.21
CA ARG A 85 3.90 3.05 11.65
C ARG A 85 3.05 1.77 11.66
N ARG A 86 2.00 1.71 12.49
CA ARG A 86 0.99 0.63 12.47
C ARG A 86 -0.17 0.91 11.50
N ASN A 87 -0.29 2.13 10.99
CA ASN A 87 -1.33 2.46 10.02
C ASN A 87 -0.98 1.84 8.66
N ARG A 88 -1.88 1.01 8.16
CA ARG A 88 -1.71 0.23 6.92
C ARG A 88 -1.52 1.11 5.68
N ASP A 89 -2.15 2.28 5.63
CA ASP A 89 -1.99 3.21 4.51
C ASP A 89 -0.61 3.88 4.52
N ILE A 90 -0.02 4.07 5.70
CA ILE A 90 1.34 4.60 5.88
C ILE A 90 2.39 3.54 5.55
N VAL A 91 2.20 2.29 6.01
CA VAL A 91 3.03 1.14 5.61
C VAL A 91 3.03 0.99 4.09
N ARG A 92 1.85 1.00 3.46
CA ARG A 92 1.72 0.87 2.00
C ARG A 92 2.44 1.99 1.27
N ALA A 93 2.30 3.24 1.72
CA ALA A 93 2.95 4.38 1.10
C ALA A 93 4.48 4.30 1.19
N TYR A 94 5.02 3.98 2.36
CA TYR A 94 6.47 3.79 2.55
C TYR A 94 7.01 2.62 1.73
N ALA A 95 6.33 1.46 1.74
CA ALA A 95 6.69 0.32 0.90
C ALA A 95 6.67 0.68 -0.59
N ALA A 96 5.74 1.52 -1.05
CA ALA A 96 5.67 1.94 -2.45
C ALA A 96 6.88 2.79 -2.82
N GLU A 97 7.29 3.72 -1.95
CA GLU A 97 8.51 4.51 -2.16
C GLU A 97 9.78 3.66 -2.11
N LEU A 98 9.85 2.63 -1.25
CA LEU A 98 10.97 1.68 -1.23
C LEU A 98 11.09 0.93 -2.56
N LEU A 99 9.97 0.47 -3.13
CA LEU A 99 9.96 -0.18 -4.44
C LEU A 99 10.38 0.77 -5.56
N ARG A 100 9.97 2.04 -5.52
CA ARG A 100 10.43 3.08 -6.48
C ARG A 100 11.93 3.35 -6.38
N ASN A 101 12.51 3.21 -5.19
CA ASN A 101 13.94 3.34 -4.93
C ASN A 101 14.73 2.03 -5.12
N ASN A 102 14.14 1.04 -5.81
CA ASN A 102 14.76 -0.26 -6.07
C ASN A 102 15.28 -0.97 -4.79
N ALA A 103 14.52 -0.86 -3.69
CA ALA A 103 14.81 -1.48 -2.41
C ALA A 103 13.77 -2.58 -2.04
N PRO A 104 13.63 -3.65 -2.86
CA PRO A 104 12.58 -4.65 -2.69
C PRO A 104 12.68 -5.42 -1.36
N ASP A 105 13.89 -5.77 -0.92
CA ASP A 105 14.05 -6.52 0.33
C ASP A 105 13.67 -5.68 1.56
N ARG A 106 13.89 -4.35 1.53
CA ARG A 106 13.39 -3.46 2.60
C ARG A 106 11.85 -3.42 2.58
N ALA A 107 11.24 -3.34 1.40
CA ALA A 107 9.79 -3.35 1.25
C ALA A 107 9.16 -4.67 1.72
N GLU A 108 9.74 -5.81 1.35
CA GLU A 108 9.34 -7.16 1.80
C GLU A 108 9.29 -7.25 3.32
N ASN A 109 10.37 -6.84 4.00
CA ASN A 109 10.48 -6.89 5.45
C ASN A 109 9.39 -6.03 6.13
N VAL A 110 9.20 -4.80 5.67
CA VAL A 110 8.21 -3.87 6.25
C VAL A 110 6.77 -4.39 6.06
N LEU A 111 6.45 -4.90 4.88
CA LEU A 111 5.14 -5.47 4.58
C LEU A 111 4.88 -6.73 5.43
N ARG A 112 5.88 -7.60 5.55
CA ARG A 112 5.80 -8.81 6.38
C ARG A 112 5.53 -8.47 7.85
N ASP A 113 6.26 -7.50 8.40
CA ASP A 113 6.12 -7.10 9.80
C ASP A 113 4.75 -6.47 10.06
N ALA A 114 4.23 -5.68 9.11
CA ALA A 114 2.90 -5.11 9.19
C ALA A 114 1.79 -6.19 9.14
N LEU A 115 1.89 -7.13 8.19
CA LEU A 115 0.94 -8.24 8.03
C LEU A 115 0.89 -9.16 9.26
N LYS A 116 2.03 -9.34 9.94
CA LYS A 116 2.09 -10.08 11.22
C LYS A 116 1.29 -9.38 12.33
N SER A 117 1.28 -8.05 12.36
CA SER A 117 0.58 -7.29 13.40
C SER A 117 -0.90 -7.09 13.10
N GLN A 118 -1.25 -6.85 11.84
CA GLN A 118 -2.61 -6.61 11.41
C GLN A 118 -2.76 -7.02 9.95
N TRP A 119 -3.59 -8.03 9.72
CA TRP A 119 -3.87 -8.50 8.36
C TRP A 119 -4.51 -7.41 7.49
N ASP A 120 -4.08 -7.35 6.23
CA ASP A 120 -4.66 -6.49 5.20
C ASP A 120 -4.36 -7.07 3.82
N ASP A 121 -5.42 -7.40 3.10
CA ASP A 121 -5.33 -8.00 1.77
C ASP A 121 -4.58 -7.13 0.76
N ARG A 122 -4.64 -5.79 0.87
CA ARG A 122 -3.92 -4.89 -0.04
C ARG A 122 -2.42 -4.94 0.22
N LEU A 123 -2.00 -5.10 1.48
CA LEU A 123 -0.60 -5.32 1.82
C LEU A 123 -0.13 -6.72 1.37
N ALA A 124 -0.98 -7.74 1.46
CA ALA A 124 -0.66 -9.08 0.97
C ALA A 124 -0.50 -9.14 -0.56
N LEU A 125 -1.33 -8.40 -1.31
CA LEU A 125 -1.16 -8.23 -2.76
C LEU A 125 0.16 -7.53 -3.07
N MET A 126 0.44 -6.42 -2.40
CA MET A 126 1.68 -5.68 -2.58
C MET A 126 2.91 -6.52 -2.22
N TYR A 127 2.83 -7.36 -1.18
CA TYR A 127 3.88 -8.30 -0.79
C TYR A 127 4.19 -9.28 -1.92
N GLY A 128 3.18 -9.77 -2.63
CA GLY A 128 3.34 -10.66 -3.79
C GLY A 128 4.02 -10.02 -4.98
N ASP A 129 3.80 -8.72 -5.19
CA ASP A 129 4.40 -7.96 -6.29
C ASP A 129 5.87 -7.58 -6.03
N VAL A 130 6.36 -7.73 -4.79
CA VAL A 130 7.77 -7.47 -4.47
C VAL A 130 8.66 -8.51 -5.13
N ARG A 131 9.62 -8.05 -5.94
CA ARG A 131 10.69 -8.89 -6.51
C ARG A 131 11.79 -9.11 -5.47
N SER A 132 11.53 -9.99 -4.51
CA SER A 132 12.50 -10.33 -3.47
C SER A 132 13.74 -11.02 -4.05
N SER A 133 14.89 -10.84 -3.41
CA SER A 133 16.09 -11.64 -3.68
C SER A 133 15.93 -13.12 -3.33
N GLN A 134 14.89 -13.49 -2.56
CA GLN A 134 14.65 -14.85 -2.07
C GLN A 134 13.19 -15.30 -2.33
N PRO A 135 12.82 -15.54 -3.60
CA PRO A 135 11.43 -15.83 -4.01
C PRO A 135 10.85 -17.10 -3.38
N GLU A 136 11.67 -18.10 -3.07
CA GLU A 136 11.24 -19.32 -2.39
C GLU A 136 10.83 -19.06 -0.93
N LYS A 137 11.61 -18.23 -0.22
CA LYS A 137 11.28 -17.83 1.16
C LYS A 137 10.05 -16.95 1.22
N GLN A 138 9.90 -16.06 0.24
CA GLN A 138 8.71 -15.24 0.07
C GLN A 138 7.46 -16.10 -0.14
N LEU A 139 7.54 -17.12 -1.01
CA LEU A 139 6.45 -18.08 -1.21
C LEU A 139 6.15 -18.87 0.07
N GLY A 140 7.17 -19.43 0.74
CA GLY A 140 6.96 -20.18 1.98
C GLY A 140 6.29 -19.34 3.08
N ARG A 141 6.56 -18.02 3.11
CA ARG A 141 5.86 -17.08 4.00
C ARG A 141 4.39 -16.95 3.64
N VAL A 142 4.07 -16.75 2.36
CA VAL A 142 2.69 -16.65 1.89
C VAL A 142 1.91 -17.94 2.14
N GLU A 143 2.52 -19.10 1.91
CA GLU A 143 1.91 -20.39 2.23
C GLU A 143 1.67 -20.56 3.75
N SER A 144 2.52 -19.97 4.60
CA SER A 144 2.26 -19.96 6.04
C SER A 144 1.05 -19.12 6.43
N TRP A 145 0.82 -17.99 5.76
CA TRP A 145 -0.34 -17.12 6.01
C TRP A 145 -1.67 -17.74 5.56
N LEU A 146 -1.65 -18.63 4.54
CA LEU A 146 -2.84 -19.34 4.08
C LEU A 146 -3.47 -20.24 5.15
N LYS A 147 -2.73 -20.60 6.21
CA LYS A 147 -3.26 -21.38 7.34
C LYS A 147 -4.32 -20.60 8.13
N ASP A 148 -4.12 -19.30 8.29
CA ASP A 148 -4.98 -18.42 9.08
C ASP A 148 -5.93 -17.59 8.18
N HIS A 149 -5.60 -17.43 6.90
CA HIS A 149 -6.29 -16.57 5.93
C HIS A 149 -6.59 -17.28 4.60
N GLY A 150 -6.89 -18.58 4.64
CA GLY A 150 -7.10 -19.42 3.46
C GLY A 150 -8.33 -19.08 2.61
N ASP A 151 -9.24 -18.27 3.15
CA ASP A 151 -10.44 -17.72 2.49
C ASP A 151 -10.20 -16.34 1.85
N SER A 152 -9.03 -15.72 2.06
CA SER A 152 -8.68 -14.47 1.38
C SER A 152 -8.38 -14.72 -0.09
N ALA A 153 -9.29 -14.27 -0.96
CA ALA A 153 -9.09 -14.32 -2.41
C ALA A 153 -7.82 -13.57 -2.85
N ALA A 154 -7.49 -12.47 -2.15
CA ALA A 154 -6.26 -11.70 -2.37
C ALA A 154 -5.01 -12.51 -2.01
N LEU A 155 -5.01 -13.21 -0.88
CA LEU A 155 -3.88 -14.06 -0.48
C LEU A 155 -3.69 -15.25 -1.42
N LEU A 156 -4.78 -15.87 -1.86
CA LEU A 156 -4.73 -16.94 -2.86
C LEU A 156 -4.19 -16.43 -4.20
N TYR A 157 -4.56 -15.23 -4.63
CA TYR A 157 -3.94 -14.59 -5.79
C TYR A 157 -2.43 -14.42 -5.57
N THR A 158 -2.01 -13.88 -4.44
CA THR A 158 -0.60 -13.69 -4.07
C THR A 158 0.17 -15.01 -4.10
N ALA A 159 -0.39 -16.07 -3.52
CA ALA A 159 0.20 -17.40 -3.51
C ALA A 159 0.34 -17.95 -4.93
N GLY A 160 -0.72 -17.86 -5.73
CA GLY A 160 -0.71 -18.28 -7.13
C GLY A 160 0.29 -17.51 -7.98
N HIS A 161 0.40 -16.20 -7.78
CA HIS A 161 1.39 -15.34 -8.42
C HIS A 161 2.82 -15.81 -8.10
N LEU A 162 3.15 -15.99 -6.83
CA LEU A 162 4.49 -16.42 -6.39
C LEU A 162 4.80 -17.87 -6.77
N CYS A 163 3.82 -18.78 -6.77
CA CYS A 163 4.01 -20.12 -7.30
C CYS A 163 4.43 -20.08 -8.77
N ALA A 164 3.80 -19.23 -9.59
CA ALA A 164 4.19 -19.07 -10.99
C ALA A 164 5.61 -18.45 -11.12
N VAL A 165 5.99 -17.48 -10.28
CA VAL A 165 7.37 -16.96 -10.24
C VAL A 165 8.38 -18.08 -9.92
N ASN A 166 8.04 -18.97 -8.99
CA ASN A 166 8.83 -20.13 -8.61
C ASN A 166 8.62 -21.36 -9.55
N LYS A 167 7.94 -21.19 -10.69
CA LYS A 167 7.65 -22.25 -11.69
C LYS A 167 6.89 -23.47 -11.16
N LEU A 168 6.12 -23.30 -10.08
CA LEU A 168 5.25 -24.31 -9.49
C LEU A 168 3.86 -24.25 -10.15
N TRP A 169 3.81 -24.59 -11.44
CA TRP A 169 2.65 -24.29 -12.30
C TRP A 169 1.33 -24.90 -11.83
N GLY A 170 1.33 -26.15 -11.36
CA GLY A 170 0.13 -26.81 -10.86
C GLY A 170 -0.45 -26.12 -9.62
N LYS A 171 0.40 -25.74 -8.66
CA LYS A 171 0.00 -24.96 -7.48
C LYS A 171 -0.47 -23.57 -7.89
N ALA A 172 0.25 -22.92 -8.81
CA ALA A 172 -0.11 -21.59 -9.30
C ALA A 172 -1.52 -21.57 -9.87
N ARG A 173 -1.84 -22.54 -10.74
CA ARG A 173 -3.17 -22.69 -11.34
C ARG A 173 -4.24 -22.91 -10.28
N SER A 174 -4.02 -23.86 -9.37
CA SER A 174 -4.97 -24.19 -8.30
C SER A 174 -5.32 -22.98 -7.43
N TYR A 175 -4.30 -22.22 -6.98
CA TYR A 175 -4.53 -21.02 -6.17
C TYR A 175 -5.23 -19.91 -6.95
N LEU A 176 -4.83 -19.64 -8.20
CA LEU A 176 -5.47 -18.61 -9.03
C LEU A 176 -6.93 -18.94 -9.38
N GLU A 177 -7.23 -20.19 -9.72
CA GLU A 177 -8.60 -20.64 -9.96
C GLU A 177 -9.46 -20.54 -8.69
N THR A 178 -8.90 -20.88 -7.53
CA THR A 178 -9.60 -20.75 -6.24
C THR A 178 -9.86 -19.30 -5.89
N SER A 179 -8.85 -18.42 -6.03
CA SER A 179 -9.00 -16.96 -5.89
C SER A 179 -10.13 -16.43 -6.79
N ALA A 180 -10.14 -16.81 -8.07
CA ALA A 180 -11.14 -16.37 -9.04
C ALA A 180 -12.56 -16.88 -8.72
N ARG A 181 -12.69 -18.07 -8.12
CA ARG A 181 -13.99 -18.60 -7.65
C ARG A 181 -14.50 -17.85 -6.42
N LEU A 182 -13.63 -17.54 -5.46
CA LEU A 182 -14.01 -16.82 -4.24
C LEU A 182 -14.39 -15.36 -4.54
N GLN A 183 -13.56 -14.67 -5.33
CA GLN A 183 -13.82 -13.30 -5.72
C GLN A 183 -13.33 -13.07 -7.16
N PRO A 184 -14.24 -13.09 -8.15
CA PRO A 184 -13.93 -12.73 -9.52
C PRO A 184 -13.30 -11.34 -9.59
N HIS A 185 -12.09 -11.25 -10.17
CA HIS A 185 -11.37 -9.98 -10.28
C HIS A 185 -10.53 -9.94 -11.58
N PRO A 186 -10.52 -8.82 -12.33
CA PRO A 186 -9.78 -8.71 -13.59
C PRO A 186 -8.30 -9.12 -13.48
N GLN A 187 -7.64 -8.72 -12.39
CA GLN A 187 -6.22 -9.03 -12.15
C GLN A 187 -5.97 -10.54 -12.01
N THR A 188 -6.85 -11.27 -11.33
CA THR A 188 -6.73 -12.72 -11.15
C THR A 188 -6.87 -13.45 -12.48
N TYR A 189 -7.87 -13.08 -13.27
CA TYR A 189 -8.07 -13.63 -14.61
C TYR A 189 -6.93 -13.31 -15.57
N ARG A 190 -6.39 -12.09 -15.52
CA ARG A 190 -5.18 -11.72 -16.28
C ARG A 190 -4.00 -12.62 -15.90
N ARG A 191 -3.73 -12.82 -14.62
CA ARG A 191 -2.62 -13.68 -14.17
C ARG A 191 -2.85 -15.15 -14.54
N LEU A 192 -4.07 -15.64 -14.44
CA LEU A 192 -4.44 -16.99 -14.87
C LEU A 192 -4.24 -17.18 -16.37
N GLY A 193 -4.65 -16.20 -17.20
CA GLY A 193 -4.42 -16.24 -18.63
C GLY A 193 -2.93 -16.28 -19.00
N GLN A 194 -2.10 -15.46 -18.34
CA GLN A 194 -0.64 -15.48 -18.52
C GLN A 194 -0.04 -16.86 -18.18
N LEU A 195 -0.45 -17.44 -17.05
CA LEU A 195 -0.01 -18.77 -16.65
C LEU A 195 -0.42 -19.84 -17.68
N LEU A 196 -1.65 -19.77 -18.21
CA LEU A 196 -2.13 -20.73 -19.20
C LEU A 196 -1.39 -20.60 -20.54
N GLN A 197 -0.94 -19.40 -20.92
CA GLN A 197 -0.03 -19.24 -22.07
C GLN A 197 1.32 -19.91 -21.84
N GLU A 198 1.92 -19.71 -20.66
CA GLU A 198 3.18 -20.36 -20.27
C GLU A 198 3.05 -21.90 -20.26
N LEU A 199 1.85 -22.42 -19.99
CA LEU A 199 1.50 -23.84 -20.03
C LEU A 199 1.12 -24.37 -21.41
N GLY A 200 1.16 -23.55 -22.46
CA GLY A 200 0.80 -23.96 -23.82
C GLY A 200 -0.70 -24.21 -24.02
N GLN A 201 -1.57 -23.54 -23.27
CA GLN A 201 -3.03 -23.65 -23.34
C GLN A 201 -3.68 -22.32 -23.80
N PRO A 202 -3.48 -21.91 -25.07
CA PRO A 202 -3.87 -20.59 -25.55
C PRO A 202 -5.39 -20.36 -25.57
N GLU A 203 -6.21 -21.38 -25.84
CA GLU A 203 -7.67 -21.27 -25.83
C GLU A 203 -8.19 -20.99 -24.44
N ALA A 204 -7.67 -21.73 -23.44
CA ALA A 204 -8.01 -21.51 -22.04
C ALA A 204 -7.53 -20.13 -21.55
N ALA A 205 -6.34 -19.70 -21.99
CA ALA A 205 -5.83 -18.38 -21.69
C ALA A 205 -6.74 -17.27 -22.24
N MET A 206 -7.19 -17.39 -23.50
CA MET A 206 -8.11 -16.45 -24.13
C MET A 206 -9.44 -16.35 -23.37
N LEU A 207 -10.00 -17.49 -22.92
CA LEU A 207 -11.20 -17.50 -22.08
C LEU A 207 -10.98 -16.79 -20.74
N ALA A 208 -9.83 -17.02 -20.10
CA ALA A 208 -9.48 -16.32 -18.87
C ALA A 208 -9.36 -14.81 -19.10
N PHE A 209 -8.66 -14.37 -20.15
CA PHE A 209 -8.56 -12.94 -20.49
C PHE A 209 -9.91 -12.31 -20.77
N ARG A 210 -10.79 -12.99 -21.53
CA ARG A 210 -12.15 -12.51 -21.82
C ARG A 210 -12.94 -12.28 -20.53
N LYS A 211 -12.95 -13.25 -19.61
CA LYS A 211 -13.59 -13.10 -18.29
C LYS A 211 -13.02 -11.90 -17.51
N GLY A 212 -11.70 -11.70 -17.59
CA GLY A 212 -11.06 -10.55 -16.96
C GLY A 212 -11.55 -9.21 -17.53
N LEU A 213 -11.71 -9.12 -18.85
CA LEU A 213 -12.20 -7.92 -19.55
C LEU A 213 -13.68 -7.64 -19.27
N GLU A 214 -14.53 -8.66 -19.20
CA GLU A 214 -15.96 -8.53 -18.84
C GLU A 214 -16.17 -7.93 -17.44
N LEU A 215 -15.17 -8.06 -16.56
CA LEU A 215 -15.21 -7.52 -15.20
C LEU A 215 -14.60 -6.11 -15.08
N CYS A 216 -13.95 -5.61 -16.12
CA CYS A 216 -13.47 -4.24 -16.15
C CYS A 216 -14.66 -3.31 -16.39
N PRO A 217 -14.89 -2.28 -15.56
CA PRO A 217 -15.90 -1.28 -15.87
C PRO A 217 -15.52 -0.62 -17.21
N GLU A 218 -16.48 -0.50 -18.13
CA GLU A 218 -16.27 0.21 -19.38
C GLU A 218 -15.75 1.62 -19.06
N SER A 219 -14.53 1.91 -19.49
CA SER A 219 -13.98 3.25 -19.46
C SER A 219 -14.88 4.11 -20.33
N LYS A 220 -15.80 4.88 -19.72
CA LYS A 220 -16.43 5.99 -20.43
C LYS A 220 -15.29 6.95 -20.79
N GLY A 221 -14.97 6.99 -22.09
CA GLY A 221 -13.98 7.89 -22.66
C GLY A 221 -14.36 9.36 -22.51
#